data_AF-A0A2M7QJ61-F1
#
_entry.id   AF-A0A2M7QJ61-F1
#
_cell.length_a   1.000
_cell.length_b   1.000
_cell.length_c   1.000
_cell.angle_alpha   90.00
_cell.angle_beta   90.00
_cell.angle_gamma   90.00
#
_symmetry.space_group_name_H-M   'P 1'
#
loop_
_entity.id
_entity.type
_entity.pdbx_description
1 polymer ?
#
loop_
_entity_poly.entity_id
_entity_poly.type
_entity_poly.pdbx_seq_one_letter_code
_entity_poly.pdbx_strand_id
1 'polypeptide(L)'
;MELINPSNPLLGKNVNNEDLVTFMLLRLKDSREKEIIVRRYGLKTGERQTLEEIGHDYKLTRERIRQIEARALKKLRHPTNTARNIIKKAVESVILKEGGIISDEQADKLLIPIIGNNNFDGSSLLDLVTDLGGIYTVKIGDVSLYSPLFVNFNLNLIFEKIYQGIKKAQTTLTVDQIKKLIGLNNDLVIDNQTISADIFIAKCCSIHPHIQERKINEYSTYLKNHSSTRIWISMMQNVLEKENTPLHFTEITYKVNEQYKNEKDIDVRRAHSLLIQSPIFAHVGVKGTYGLVNWGIRKESSVVLVEECIKKAGFPIHWTQILNYVGKYKSTSKANVRAILDNSGKFVHIGEGVYGIKNS
;
A
#
# COMPACT_ATOMS: atom_id res chain seq x y z
N MET A 1 22.71 8.98 -17.13
CA MET A 1 23.40 7.69 -16.91
C MET A 1 24.64 7.95 -16.06
N GLU A 2 24.45 8.39 -14.82
CA GLU A 2 25.53 8.50 -13.81
C GLU A 2 25.04 7.75 -12.57
N LEU A 3 25.42 6.48 -12.51
CA LEU A 3 25.31 5.65 -11.33
C LEU A 3 26.54 5.95 -10.46
N ILE A 4 26.28 6.45 -9.25
CA ILE A 4 27.05 6.26 -8.01
C ILE A 4 28.59 6.24 -8.15
N ASN A 5 29.22 7.31 -7.68
CA ASN A 5 30.67 7.49 -7.57
C ASN A 5 31.33 6.33 -6.78
N PRO A 6 32.28 5.56 -7.37
CA PRO A 6 32.80 4.29 -6.84
C PRO A 6 33.83 4.39 -5.70
N SER A 7 33.93 5.53 -5.02
CA SER A 7 34.99 5.79 -4.03
C SER A 7 34.56 5.49 -2.60
N ASN A 8 34.06 4.27 -2.32
CA ASN A 8 33.91 3.78 -0.94
C ASN A 8 34.87 2.59 -0.73
N PRO A 9 35.92 2.73 0.10
CA PRO A 9 37.03 1.77 0.20
C PRO A 9 36.66 0.41 0.82
N LEU A 10 35.39 0.17 1.17
CA LEU A 10 34.88 -1.14 1.62
C LEU A 10 34.13 -1.92 0.53
N LEU A 11 33.98 -1.37 -0.67
CA LEU A 11 33.36 -2.02 -1.83
C LEU A 11 34.43 -2.29 -2.87
N GLY A 12 35.02 -3.49 -2.82
CA GLY A 12 35.77 -4.03 -3.94
C GLY A 12 34.90 -4.04 -5.21
N LYS A 13 35.54 -3.75 -6.35
CA LYS A 13 35.04 -3.73 -7.73
C LYS A 13 33.69 -4.42 -7.98
N ASN A 14 32.75 -3.69 -8.59
CA ASN A 14 31.51 -4.16 -9.23
C ASN A 14 30.55 -4.99 -8.35
N VAL A 15 30.00 -4.39 -7.29
CA VAL A 15 28.80 -4.97 -6.67
C VAL A 15 27.60 -4.57 -7.55
N ASN A 16 27.05 -5.55 -8.27
CA ASN A 16 25.80 -5.37 -9.00
C ASN A 16 24.67 -5.07 -8.00
N ASN A 17 23.74 -4.16 -8.31
CA ASN A 17 22.66 -3.80 -7.37
C ASN A 17 21.84 -5.01 -6.92
N GLU A 18 21.75 -6.02 -7.79
CA GLU A 18 21.13 -7.35 -7.56
C GLU A 18 21.64 -8.06 -6.30
N ASP A 19 22.91 -7.86 -5.95
CA ASP A 19 23.55 -8.53 -4.82
C ASP A 19 23.41 -7.76 -3.51
N LEU A 20 22.95 -6.50 -3.54
CA LEU A 20 22.92 -5.66 -2.33
C LEU A 20 21.89 -6.15 -1.31
N VAL A 21 20.70 -6.56 -1.76
CA VAL A 21 19.66 -7.12 -0.87
C VAL A 21 20.13 -8.46 -0.30
N THR A 22 20.69 -9.32 -1.14
CA THR A 22 21.28 -10.60 -0.72
C THR A 22 22.40 -10.38 0.31
N PHE A 23 23.31 -9.46 0.04
CA PHE A 23 24.43 -9.10 0.91
C PHE A 23 23.96 -8.49 2.23
N MET A 24 22.93 -7.64 2.20
CA MET A 24 22.28 -7.13 3.42
C MET A 24 21.74 -8.28 4.27
N LEU A 25 21.08 -9.26 3.65
CA LEU A 25 20.51 -10.42 4.33
C LEU A 25 21.59 -11.39 4.86
N LEU A 26 22.82 -11.40 4.34
CA LEU A 26 23.95 -12.18 4.90
C LEU A 26 24.33 -11.76 6.33
N ARG A 27 23.90 -10.58 6.80
CA ARG A 27 24.04 -10.19 8.22
C ARG A 27 23.23 -11.09 9.16
N LEU A 28 22.19 -11.76 8.64
CA LEU A 28 21.41 -12.75 9.37
C LEU A 28 22.10 -14.11 9.26
N LYS A 29 22.97 -14.42 10.23
CA LYS A 29 23.67 -15.71 10.30
C LYS A 29 22.73 -16.87 10.63
N ASP A 30 21.60 -16.59 11.28
CA ASP A 30 20.55 -17.57 11.53
C ASP A 30 19.70 -17.73 10.26
N SER A 31 19.75 -18.91 9.66
CA SER A 31 18.99 -19.24 8.45
C SER A 31 17.48 -19.06 8.66
N ARG A 32 16.98 -19.26 9.88
CA ARG A 32 15.57 -19.07 10.22
C ARG A 32 15.18 -17.60 10.24
N GLU A 33 16.02 -16.73 10.81
CA GLU A 33 15.80 -15.27 10.77
C GLU A 33 15.77 -14.77 9.33
N LYS A 34 16.73 -15.23 8.51
CA LYS A 34 16.81 -14.86 7.09
C LYS A 34 15.56 -15.30 6.33
N GLU A 35 15.13 -16.54 6.49
CA GLU A 35 13.95 -17.08 5.80
C GLU A 35 12.66 -16.36 6.22
N ILE A 36 12.49 -16.07 7.52
CA ILE A 36 11.33 -15.32 8.02
C ILE A 36 11.27 -13.93 7.36
N ILE A 37 12.40 -13.21 7.27
CA ILE A 37 12.44 -11.89 6.60
C ILE A 37 12.14 -12.01 5.11
N VAL A 38 12.77 -12.96 4.41
CA VAL A 38 12.54 -13.16 2.96
C VAL A 38 11.07 -13.41 2.68
N ARG A 39 10.43 -14.30 3.45
CA ARG A 39 9.00 -14.63 3.31
C ARG A 39 8.09 -13.46 3.69
N ARG A 40 8.39 -12.77 4.79
CA ARG A 40 7.59 -11.65 5.29
C ARG A 40 7.43 -10.55 4.26
N TYR A 41 8.53 -10.19 3.62
CA TYR A 41 8.59 -9.10 2.66
C TYR A 41 8.55 -9.60 1.21
N GLY A 42 8.33 -10.88 0.95
CA GLY A 42 8.21 -11.42 -0.41
C GLY A 42 9.49 -11.32 -1.25
N LEU A 43 10.67 -11.27 -0.62
CA LEU A 43 11.97 -11.00 -1.29
C LEU A 43 12.51 -12.15 -2.16
N LYS A 44 11.67 -13.14 -2.47
CA LYS A 44 12.01 -14.28 -3.32
C LYS A 44 10.98 -14.54 -4.42
N THR A 45 9.72 -14.24 -4.15
CA THR A 45 8.60 -14.54 -5.06
C THR A 45 7.73 -13.31 -5.37
N GLY A 46 7.99 -12.17 -4.72
CA GLY A 46 7.09 -11.01 -4.70
C GLY A 46 5.89 -11.18 -3.77
N GLU A 47 5.60 -12.41 -3.34
CA GLU A 47 4.46 -12.71 -2.47
C GLU A 47 4.83 -12.58 -1.00
N ARG A 48 4.26 -11.57 -0.34
CA ARG A 48 4.44 -11.31 1.09
C ARG A 48 3.63 -12.29 1.91
N GLN A 49 4.24 -12.78 2.98
CA GLN A 49 3.57 -13.64 3.95
C GLN A 49 3.38 -12.90 5.28
N THR A 50 2.28 -13.20 5.94
CA THR A 50 1.95 -12.74 7.28
C THR A 50 2.76 -13.51 8.33
N LEU A 51 2.93 -12.95 9.53
CA LEU A 51 3.64 -13.62 10.63
C LEU A 51 2.96 -14.92 11.04
N GLU A 52 1.65 -14.99 10.85
CA GLU A 52 0.78 -16.13 11.09
C GLU A 52 1.04 -17.25 10.08
N GLU A 53 1.11 -16.94 8.78
CA GLU A 53 1.44 -17.92 7.73
C GLU A 53 2.82 -18.53 7.98
N ILE A 54 3.81 -17.69 8.26
CA ILE A 54 5.16 -18.13 8.58
C ILE A 54 5.16 -18.97 9.87
N GLY A 55 4.38 -18.55 10.89
CA GLY A 55 4.25 -19.27 12.15
C GLY A 55 3.66 -20.66 11.97
N HIS A 56 2.66 -20.81 11.11
CA HIS A 56 2.04 -22.08 10.81
C HIS A 56 3.07 -23.10 10.27
N ASP A 57 3.86 -22.70 9.28
CA ASP A 57 4.87 -23.58 8.66
C ASP A 57 5.98 -23.94 9.64
N TYR A 58 6.37 -22.99 10.49
CA TYR A 58 7.38 -23.20 11.52
C TYR A 58 6.84 -23.88 12.79
N LYS A 59 5.54 -24.18 12.86
CA LYS A 59 4.84 -24.67 14.07
C LYS A 59 5.11 -23.79 15.29
N LEU A 60 5.12 -22.48 15.08
CA LEU A 60 5.32 -21.45 16.09
C LEU A 60 4.12 -20.51 16.17
N THR A 61 3.95 -19.88 17.33
CA THR A 61 2.99 -18.79 17.45
C THR A 61 3.43 -17.59 16.61
N ARG A 62 2.45 -16.81 16.15
CA ARG A 62 2.69 -15.51 15.50
C ARG A 62 3.61 -14.62 16.33
N GLU A 63 3.36 -14.53 17.63
CA GLU A 63 4.18 -13.73 18.55
C GLU A 63 5.63 -14.22 18.56
N ARG A 64 5.87 -15.53 18.48
CA ARG A 64 7.22 -16.05 18.38
C ARG A 64 7.88 -15.68 17.05
N ILE A 65 7.16 -15.73 15.93
CA ILE A 65 7.69 -15.23 14.64
C ILE A 65 7.97 -13.74 14.71
N ARG A 66 7.07 -12.94 15.28
CA ARG A 66 7.26 -11.49 15.50
C ARG A 66 8.52 -11.20 16.31
N GLN A 67 8.80 -11.99 17.34
CA GLN A 67 10.04 -11.87 18.13
C GLN A 67 11.28 -12.23 17.29
N ILE A 68 11.20 -13.23 16.42
CA ILE A 68 12.31 -13.58 15.53
C ILE A 68 12.52 -12.48 14.48
N GLU A 69 11.46 -11.99 13.84
CA GLU A 69 11.45 -10.86 12.92
C GLU A 69 12.05 -9.61 13.58
N ALA A 70 11.58 -9.23 14.77
CA ALA A 70 12.10 -8.06 15.48
C ALA A 70 13.60 -8.16 15.78
N ARG A 71 14.10 -9.36 16.12
CA ARG A 71 15.54 -9.61 16.31
C ARG A 71 16.31 -9.51 15.00
N ALA A 72 15.77 -10.07 13.91
CA ALA A 72 16.36 -9.98 12.59
C ALA A 72 16.43 -8.51 12.10
N LEU A 73 15.33 -7.76 12.19
CA LEU A 73 15.27 -6.34 11.86
C LEU A 73 16.23 -5.51 12.73
N LYS A 74 16.38 -5.84 14.02
CA LYS A 74 17.39 -5.17 14.88
C LYS A 74 18.82 -5.39 14.37
N LYS A 75 19.15 -6.61 13.92
CA LYS A 75 20.46 -6.92 13.31
C LYS A 75 20.65 -6.19 11.98
N LEU A 76 19.63 -6.18 11.13
CA LEU A 76 19.68 -5.48 9.84
C LEU A 76 19.80 -3.97 9.99
N ARG A 77 19.19 -3.38 11.04
CA ARG A 77 19.29 -1.97 11.40
C ARG A 77 20.63 -1.55 11.98
N HIS A 78 21.54 -2.48 12.26
CA HIS A 78 22.82 -2.12 12.84
C HIS A 78 23.62 -1.19 11.90
N PRO A 79 24.22 -0.08 12.38
CA PRO A 79 24.91 0.89 11.53
C PRO A 79 26.05 0.31 10.68
N THR A 80 26.68 -0.77 11.14
CA THR A 80 27.74 -1.48 10.40
C THR A 80 27.23 -2.28 9.19
N ASN A 81 25.91 -2.35 9.00
CA ASN A 81 25.32 -2.91 7.80
C ASN A 81 25.36 -1.89 6.64
N THR A 82 26.52 -1.73 6.03
CA THR A 82 26.74 -0.77 4.93
C THR A 82 25.77 -1.00 3.77
N ALA A 83 25.39 -2.25 3.49
CA ALA A 83 24.42 -2.62 2.47
C ALA A 83 23.05 -1.94 2.66
N ARG A 84 22.55 -1.95 3.91
CA ARG A 84 21.30 -1.25 4.27
C ARG A 84 21.40 0.23 3.94
N ASN A 85 22.50 0.88 4.30
CA ASN A 85 22.66 2.32 4.08
C ASN A 85 22.73 2.66 2.58
N ILE A 86 23.36 1.81 1.78
CA ILE A 86 23.43 1.97 0.31
C ILE A 86 22.03 1.84 -0.30
N ILE A 87 21.30 0.76 0.04
CA ILE A 87 19.93 0.53 -0.45
C ILE A 87 19.02 1.68 -0.03
N LYS A 88 19.07 2.08 1.25
CA LYS A 88 18.29 3.20 1.79
C LYS A 88 18.53 4.46 0.95
N LYS A 89 19.80 4.87 0.76
CA LYS A 89 20.15 6.07 -0.01
C LYS A 89 19.73 5.96 -1.49
N ALA A 90 19.85 4.77 -2.09
CA ALA A 90 19.41 4.55 -3.45
C ALA A 90 17.89 4.75 -3.58
N VAL A 91 17.11 4.14 -2.68
CA VAL A 91 15.65 4.29 -2.62
C VAL A 91 15.25 5.74 -2.36
N GLU A 92 15.87 6.40 -1.38
CA GLU A 92 15.65 7.83 -1.12
C GLU A 92 15.91 8.66 -2.37
N SER A 93 17.03 8.44 -3.07
CA SER A 93 17.35 9.18 -4.30
C SER A 93 16.31 9.01 -5.41
N VAL A 94 15.71 7.82 -5.55
CA VAL A 94 14.64 7.57 -6.52
C VAL A 94 13.39 8.33 -6.12
N ILE A 95 12.99 8.26 -4.84
CA ILE A 95 11.80 8.98 -4.35
C ILE A 95 12.00 10.50 -4.48
N LEU A 96 13.20 11.00 -4.20
CA LEU A 96 13.52 12.43 -4.29
C LEU A 96 13.43 12.95 -5.73
N LYS A 97 13.93 12.17 -6.70
CA LYS A 97 13.79 12.48 -8.14
C LYS A 97 12.34 12.53 -8.60
N GLU A 98 11.46 11.77 -7.96
CA GLU A 98 10.02 11.78 -8.23
C GLU A 98 9.25 12.91 -7.53
N GLY A 99 9.93 13.81 -6.82
CA GLY A 99 9.31 14.90 -6.08
C GLY A 99 9.02 14.57 -4.61
N GLY A 100 9.70 13.57 -4.05
CA GLY A 100 9.71 13.27 -2.61
C GLY A 100 8.63 12.31 -2.13
N ILE A 101 7.78 11.79 -3.00
CA ILE A 101 6.78 10.79 -2.65
C ILE A 101 6.37 9.91 -3.83
N ILE A 102 6.16 8.62 -3.58
CA ILE A 102 5.70 7.63 -4.57
C ILE A 102 4.65 6.70 -3.98
N SER A 103 3.81 6.12 -4.84
CA SER A 103 2.90 5.02 -4.50
C SER A 103 3.55 3.64 -4.67
N ASP A 104 2.90 2.60 -4.15
CA ASP A 104 3.21 1.20 -4.41
C ASP A 104 3.30 0.87 -5.91
N GLU A 105 2.32 1.30 -6.72
CA GLU A 105 2.33 1.06 -8.17
C GLU A 105 3.54 1.71 -8.86
N GLN A 106 3.93 2.90 -8.41
CA GLN A 106 5.12 3.58 -8.94
C GLN A 106 6.40 2.90 -8.48
N ALA A 107 6.43 2.39 -7.24
CA ALA A 107 7.60 1.70 -6.70
C ALA A 107 7.98 0.48 -7.54
N ASP A 108 6.99 -0.32 -7.95
CA ASP A 108 7.21 -1.53 -8.75
C ASP A 108 7.85 -1.22 -10.11
N LYS A 109 7.63 -0.01 -10.65
CA LYS A 109 8.24 0.46 -11.91
C LYS A 109 9.60 1.14 -11.69
N LEU A 110 9.69 1.99 -10.67
CA LEU A 110 10.84 2.89 -10.47
C LEU A 110 12.02 2.24 -9.75
N LEU A 111 11.77 1.21 -8.95
CA LEU A 111 12.82 0.54 -8.16
C LEU A 111 13.45 -0.64 -8.89
N ILE A 112 12.99 -0.97 -10.10
CA ILE A 112 13.60 -1.99 -10.99
C ILE A 112 15.13 -1.86 -11.08
N PRO A 113 15.72 -0.66 -11.25
CA PRO A 113 17.18 -0.52 -11.31
C PRO A 113 17.92 -0.87 -10.01
N ILE A 114 17.21 -0.88 -8.88
CA ILE A 114 17.75 -1.21 -7.54
C ILE A 114 17.56 -2.70 -7.24
N ILE A 115 16.40 -3.25 -7.59
CA ILE A 115 16.13 -4.69 -7.41
C ILE A 115 16.80 -5.56 -8.47
N GLY A 116 17.10 -5.01 -9.66
CA GLY A 116 17.62 -5.75 -10.80
C GLY A 116 16.72 -6.92 -11.23
N ASN A 117 17.29 -8.07 -11.59
CA ASN A 117 16.56 -9.26 -12.03
C ASN A 117 15.97 -10.12 -10.89
N ASN A 118 15.81 -9.57 -9.70
CA ASN A 118 15.23 -10.31 -8.59
C ASN A 118 13.72 -10.59 -8.82
N ASN A 119 13.24 -11.73 -8.34
CA ASN A 119 11.85 -12.18 -8.49
C ASN A 119 10.86 -11.49 -7.52
N PHE A 120 11.15 -10.28 -7.05
CA PHE A 120 10.28 -9.53 -6.14
C PHE A 120 10.09 -8.10 -6.62
N ASP A 121 8.99 -7.47 -6.21
CA ASP A 121 8.59 -6.15 -6.69
C ASP A 121 9.21 -4.99 -5.88
N GLY A 122 9.17 -3.78 -6.44
CA GLY A 122 9.72 -2.59 -5.81
C GLY A 122 9.03 -2.24 -4.49
N SER A 123 7.72 -2.46 -4.40
CA SER A 123 6.96 -2.25 -3.17
C SER A 123 7.37 -3.20 -2.04
N SER A 124 7.81 -4.43 -2.36
CA SER A 124 8.37 -5.37 -1.36
C SER A 124 9.68 -4.86 -0.77
N LEU A 125 10.55 -4.28 -1.61
CA LEU A 125 11.75 -3.61 -1.13
C LEU A 125 11.41 -2.43 -0.22
N LEU A 126 10.43 -1.60 -0.61
CA LEU A 126 10.03 -0.44 0.19
C LEU A 126 9.48 -0.82 1.55
N ASP A 127 8.66 -1.85 1.65
CA ASP A 127 8.13 -2.31 2.94
C ASP A 127 9.28 -2.70 3.88
N LEU A 128 10.28 -3.43 3.37
CA LEU A 128 11.48 -3.77 4.15
C LEU A 128 12.27 -2.51 4.53
N VAL A 129 12.57 -1.63 3.59
CA VAL A 129 13.36 -0.41 3.85
C VAL A 129 12.65 0.52 4.84
N THR A 130 11.31 0.57 4.80
CA THR A 130 10.46 1.30 5.76
C THR A 130 10.65 0.75 7.17
N ASP A 131 10.55 -0.57 7.35
CA ASP A 131 10.74 -1.21 8.67
C ASP A 131 12.20 -1.17 9.17
N LEU A 132 13.16 -1.10 8.24
CA LEU A 132 14.55 -0.84 8.56
C LEU A 132 14.81 0.63 8.96
N GLY A 133 13.85 1.53 8.80
CA GLY A 133 13.98 2.94 9.17
C GLY A 133 14.77 3.74 8.13
N GLY A 134 14.10 4.73 7.56
CA GLY A 134 14.64 5.64 6.54
C GLY A 134 13.53 6.24 5.67
N ILE A 135 12.51 5.44 5.39
CA ILE A 135 11.32 5.84 4.64
C ILE A 135 10.12 5.86 5.58
N TYR A 136 9.27 6.86 5.41
CA TYR A 136 7.97 6.99 6.01
C TYR A 136 6.90 6.43 5.08
N THR A 137 5.90 5.75 5.64
CA THR A 137 4.74 5.27 4.89
C THR A 137 3.43 5.83 5.42
N VAL A 138 2.51 6.14 4.50
CA VAL A 138 1.15 6.60 4.77
C VAL A 138 0.18 5.77 3.96
N LYS A 139 -0.93 5.35 4.59
CA LYS A 139 -2.02 4.66 3.89
C LYS A 139 -3.21 5.59 3.71
N ILE A 140 -3.68 5.70 2.47
CA ILE A 140 -4.90 6.45 2.12
C ILE A 140 -5.85 5.49 1.41
N GLY A 141 -6.86 5.00 2.14
CA GLY A 141 -7.66 3.87 1.68
C GLY A 141 -6.79 2.63 1.50
N ASP A 142 -6.80 2.07 0.29
CA ASP A 142 -6.01 0.87 -0.07
C ASP A 142 -4.65 1.19 -0.71
N VAL A 143 -4.29 2.47 -0.83
CA VAL A 143 -3.02 2.92 -1.44
C VAL A 143 -1.97 3.20 -0.37
N SER A 144 -0.80 2.60 -0.50
CA SER A 144 0.38 2.91 0.31
C SER A 144 1.26 3.94 -0.40
N LEU A 145 1.61 5.00 0.32
CA LEU A 145 2.50 6.06 -0.14
C LEU A 145 3.79 6.04 0.66
N TYR A 146 4.91 6.34 0.01
CA TYR A 146 6.25 6.25 0.57
C TYR A 146 7.01 7.55 0.34
N SER A 147 7.61 8.10 1.39
CA SER A 147 8.35 9.36 1.36
C SER A 147 9.55 9.30 2.30
N PRO A 148 10.68 9.96 2.02
CA PRO A 148 11.79 10.06 2.95
C PRO A 148 11.38 10.78 4.24
N LEU A 149 12.14 10.54 5.32
CA LEU A 149 11.94 11.23 6.59
C LEU A 149 12.53 12.64 6.54
N PHE A 150 11.72 13.64 6.20
CA PHE A 150 12.10 15.05 6.29
C PHE A 150 12.08 15.55 7.74
N VAL A 151 12.95 16.51 8.06
CA VAL A 151 13.07 17.11 9.39
C VAL A 151 11.81 17.92 9.73
N ASN A 152 11.28 17.78 10.96
CA ASN A 152 10.08 18.49 11.45
C ASN A 152 8.85 18.34 10.55
N PHE A 153 8.75 17.20 9.86
CA PHE A 153 7.75 16.97 8.83
C PHE A 153 6.83 15.81 9.21
N ASN A 154 5.52 16.02 9.13
CA ASN A 154 4.54 14.96 9.34
C ASN A 154 3.70 14.80 8.08
N LEU A 155 3.99 13.74 7.33
CA LEU A 155 3.35 13.47 6.04
C LEU A 155 1.83 13.28 6.18
N ASN A 156 1.38 12.53 7.20
CA ASN A 156 -0.04 12.31 7.46
C ASN A 156 -0.78 13.63 7.67
N LEU A 157 -0.24 14.52 8.50
CA LEU A 157 -0.85 15.82 8.78
C LEU A 157 -0.92 16.69 7.51
N ILE A 158 0.10 16.62 6.65
CA ILE A 158 0.12 17.39 5.40
C ILE A 158 -0.92 16.87 4.43
N PHE A 159 -1.01 15.56 4.24
CA PHE A 159 -2.02 14.96 3.39
C PHE A 159 -3.45 15.32 3.84
N GLU A 160 -3.72 15.23 5.13
CA GLU A 160 -4.99 15.67 5.70
C GLU A 160 -5.24 17.16 5.47
N LYS A 161 -4.27 18.03 5.74
CA LYS A 161 -4.42 19.48 5.51
C LYS A 161 -4.66 19.83 4.04
N ILE A 162 -3.93 19.19 3.11
CA ILE A 162 -4.11 19.37 1.66
C ILE A 162 -5.55 18.99 1.29
N TYR A 163 -5.98 17.78 1.66
CA TYR A 163 -7.30 17.29 1.30
C TYR A 163 -8.43 18.14 1.90
N GLN A 164 -8.36 18.43 3.21
CA GLN A 164 -9.37 19.26 3.87
C GLN A 164 -9.36 20.70 3.35
N GLY A 165 -8.19 21.26 3.02
CA GLY A 165 -8.05 22.60 2.45
C GLY A 165 -8.73 22.72 1.10
N ILE A 166 -8.41 21.81 0.17
CA ILE A 166 -9.03 21.77 -1.17
C ILE A 166 -10.53 21.49 -1.05
N LYS A 167 -10.93 20.58 -0.16
CA LYS A 167 -12.35 20.25 0.07
C LYS A 167 -13.16 21.43 0.60
N LYS A 168 -12.60 22.23 1.52
CA LYS A 168 -13.24 23.42 2.08
C LYS A 168 -13.36 24.56 1.06
N ALA A 169 -12.36 24.71 0.19
CA ALA A 169 -12.38 25.76 -0.83
C ALA A 169 -13.54 25.59 -1.83
N GLN A 170 -13.95 24.34 -2.09
CA GLN A 170 -14.96 23.99 -3.12
C GLN A 170 -14.65 24.52 -4.53
N THR A 171 -13.44 25.03 -4.74
CA THR A 171 -12.92 25.60 -5.98
C THR A 171 -11.58 24.95 -6.31
N THR A 172 -11.03 25.29 -7.48
CA THR A 172 -9.68 24.88 -7.86
C THR A 172 -8.67 25.76 -7.13
N LEU A 173 -7.66 25.13 -6.51
CA LEU A 173 -6.56 25.81 -5.84
C LEU A 173 -5.24 25.58 -6.59
N THR A 174 -4.41 26.62 -6.68
CA THR A 174 -3.04 26.49 -7.19
C THR A 174 -2.11 25.90 -6.12
N VAL A 175 -0.95 25.38 -6.54
CA VAL A 175 0.10 24.94 -5.61
C VAL A 175 0.45 26.02 -4.58
N ASP A 176 0.60 27.28 -4.99
CA ASP A 176 0.89 28.38 -4.07
C ASP A 176 -0.20 28.62 -3.02
N GLN A 177 -1.46 28.46 -3.39
CA GLN A 177 -2.57 28.57 -2.44
C GLN A 177 -2.56 27.39 -1.46
N ILE A 178 -2.31 26.18 -1.94
CA ILE A 178 -2.21 24.98 -1.10
C ILE A 178 -1.01 25.10 -0.15
N LYS A 179 0.13 25.58 -0.63
CA LYS A 179 1.34 25.85 0.14
C LYS A 179 1.07 26.77 1.34
N LYS A 180 0.37 27.88 1.11
CA LYS A 180 -0.07 28.82 2.15
C LYS A 180 -1.05 28.17 3.15
N LEU A 181 -1.97 27.34 2.67
CA LEU A 181 -2.95 26.65 3.53
C LEU A 181 -2.31 25.67 4.49
N ILE A 182 -1.31 24.91 4.03
CA ILE A 182 -0.65 23.90 4.86
C ILE A 182 0.47 24.48 5.74
N GLY A 183 0.95 25.68 5.39
CA GLY A 183 2.05 26.37 6.07
C GLY A 183 3.44 25.83 5.69
N LEU A 184 3.57 25.24 4.50
CA LEU A 184 4.83 24.63 4.04
C LEU A 184 5.57 25.60 3.10
N ASN A 185 6.12 26.67 3.66
CA ASN A 185 6.78 27.70 2.85
C ASN A 185 8.24 27.39 2.52
N ASN A 186 8.83 26.44 3.24
CA ASN A 186 10.24 26.08 3.09
C ASN A 186 10.38 24.80 2.28
N ASP A 187 11.42 24.76 1.46
CA ASP A 187 11.81 23.56 0.75
C ASP A 187 12.21 22.44 1.71
N LEU A 188 11.98 21.20 1.26
CA LEU A 188 12.23 20.01 2.04
C LEU A 188 13.67 19.58 1.87
N VAL A 189 14.40 19.45 2.97
CA VAL A 189 15.82 19.08 2.95
C VAL A 189 16.03 17.72 3.60
N ILE A 190 16.80 16.86 2.93
CA ILE A 190 17.31 15.60 3.47
C ILE A 190 18.72 15.33 2.93
N ASP A 191 19.68 15.00 3.79
CA ASP A 191 21.06 14.63 3.43
C ASP A 191 21.69 15.50 2.31
N ASN A 192 21.57 16.83 2.45
CA ASN A 192 22.04 17.87 1.50
C ASN A 192 21.32 17.92 0.13
N GLN A 193 20.20 17.22 -0.01
CA GLN A 193 19.30 17.35 -1.15
C GLN A 193 18.09 18.18 -0.75
N THR A 194 17.66 19.03 -1.67
CA THR A 194 16.52 19.94 -1.47
C THR A 194 15.46 19.62 -2.51
N ILE A 195 14.22 19.43 -2.05
CA ILE A 195 13.03 19.39 -2.91
C ILE A 195 12.25 20.66 -2.71
N SER A 196 11.94 21.33 -3.82
CA SER A 196 11.03 22.46 -3.81
C SER A 196 9.68 22.07 -3.18
N ALA A 197 9.20 22.86 -2.23
CA ALA A 197 7.88 22.66 -1.63
C ALA A 197 6.78 22.55 -2.69
N ASP A 198 6.92 23.27 -3.80
CA ASP A 198 5.94 23.28 -4.90
C ASP A 198 5.89 21.94 -5.62
N ILE A 199 7.05 21.37 -5.94
CA ILE A 199 7.16 20.05 -6.57
C ILE A 199 6.56 18.99 -5.65
N PHE A 200 6.88 19.05 -4.35
CA PHE A 200 6.38 18.10 -3.38
C PHE A 200 4.85 18.16 -3.22
N ILE A 201 4.28 19.37 -3.11
CA ILE A 201 2.83 19.57 -2.99
C ILE A 201 2.13 19.10 -4.26
N ALA A 202 2.64 19.46 -5.43
CA ALA A 202 2.11 19.00 -6.71
C ALA A 202 2.10 17.48 -6.79
N LYS A 203 3.21 16.83 -6.39
CA LYS A 203 3.30 15.37 -6.35
C LYS A 203 2.29 14.76 -5.37
N CYS A 204 2.11 15.34 -4.17
CA CYS A 204 1.11 14.91 -3.20
C CYS A 204 -0.34 15.06 -3.69
N CYS A 205 -0.63 16.03 -4.56
CA CYS A 205 -1.97 16.28 -5.10
C CYS A 205 -2.28 15.43 -6.35
N SER A 206 -1.28 15.21 -7.23
CA SER A 206 -1.18 13.95 -7.98
C SER A 206 -1.12 12.79 -6.96
N ILE A 207 -1.05 11.50 -7.23
CA ILE A 207 -1.08 10.40 -6.23
C ILE A 207 -2.25 10.32 -5.21
N HIS A 208 -2.82 11.41 -4.68
CA HIS A 208 -3.92 11.39 -3.72
C HIS A 208 -5.21 10.89 -4.38
N PRO A 209 -5.89 9.88 -3.82
CA PRO A 209 -7.02 9.20 -4.48
C PRO A 209 -8.28 10.06 -4.66
N HIS A 210 -8.41 11.16 -3.92
CA HIS A 210 -9.58 12.05 -3.94
C HIS A 210 -9.33 13.45 -4.53
N ILE A 211 -8.14 13.70 -5.08
CA ILE A 211 -7.77 15.00 -5.67
C ILE A 211 -7.60 14.80 -7.18
N GLN A 212 -8.09 15.76 -7.95
CA GLN A 212 -7.90 15.81 -9.40
C GLN A 212 -7.16 17.08 -9.80
N GLU A 213 -6.26 16.93 -10.76
CA GLU A 213 -5.63 18.06 -11.44
C GLU A 213 -6.57 18.55 -12.57
N ARG A 214 -6.88 19.85 -12.56
CA ARG A 214 -7.77 20.49 -13.55
C ARG A 214 -6.98 21.13 -14.68
N LYS A 215 -5.89 21.78 -14.31
CA LYS A 215 -4.85 22.33 -15.18
C LYS A 215 -3.52 22.05 -14.47
N ILE A 216 -2.42 22.23 -15.20
CA ILE A 216 -1.07 22.09 -14.65
C ILE A 216 -0.98 22.87 -13.34
N ASN A 217 -0.66 22.19 -12.23
CA ASN A 217 -0.50 22.76 -10.89
C ASN A 217 -1.77 23.41 -10.28
N GLU A 218 -2.95 23.01 -10.76
CA GLU A 218 -4.26 23.47 -10.29
C GLU A 218 -5.11 22.26 -9.87
N TYR A 219 -5.43 22.16 -8.58
CA TYR A 219 -6.05 20.98 -7.99
C TYR A 219 -7.44 21.29 -7.41
N SER A 220 -8.35 20.34 -7.53
CA SER A 220 -9.67 20.39 -6.90
C SER A 220 -10.02 19.01 -6.36
N THR A 221 -10.98 18.91 -5.44
CA THR A 221 -11.65 17.64 -5.22
C THR A 221 -12.49 17.29 -6.45
N TYR A 222 -12.73 16.01 -6.69
CA TYR A 222 -13.69 15.59 -7.70
C TYR A 222 -15.05 16.29 -7.47
N LEU A 223 -15.47 17.15 -8.43
CA LEU A 223 -16.78 17.81 -8.36
C LEU A 223 -17.85 16.72 -8.20
N LYS A 224 -18.74 16.90 -7.20
CA LYS A 224 -19.99 16.16 -7.08
C LYS A 224 -20.98 16.64 -8.15
N ASN A 225 -20.61 16.60 -9.42
CA ASN A 225 -21.62 16.69 -10.46
C ASN A 225 -22.35 15.35 -10.47
N HIS A 226 -23.46 15.28 -9.74
CA HIS A 226 -24.23 14.06 -9.53
C HIS A 226 -24.55 13.36 -10.86
N SER A 227 -24.79 14.12 -11.92
CA SER A 227 -25.07 13.61 -13.26
C SER A 227 -23.87 12.87 -13.86
N SER A 228 -22.68 13.48 -13.88
CA SER A 228 -21.47 12.84 -14.41
C SER A 228 -21.01 11.65 -13.57
N THR A 229 -21.11 11.75 -12.24
CA THR A 229 -20.79 10.64 -11.34
C THR A 229 -21.70 9.44 -11.59
N ARG A 230 -23.01 9.65 -11.78
CA ARG A 230 -23.95 8.57 -12.13
C ARG A 230 -23.62 7.93 -13.47
N ILE A 231 -23.25 8.72 -14.47
CA ILE A 231 -22.85 8.20 -15.79
C ILE A 231 -21.64 7.27 -15.66
N TRP A 232 -20.58 7.71 -14.96
CA TRP A 232 -19.40 6.88 -14.76
C TRP A 232 -19.67 5.60 -13.97
N ILE A 233 -20.49 5.70 -12.91
CA ILE A 233 -20.92 4.52 -12.15
C ILE A 233 -21.68 3.54 -13.05
N SER A 234 -22.60 4.04 -13.90
CA SER A 234 -23.34 3.19 -14.85
C SER A 234 -22.41 2.55 -15.88
N MET A 235 -21.43 3.27 -16.42
CA MET A 235 -20.45 2.71 -17.37
C MET A 235 -19.59 1.62 -16.73
N MET A 236 -19.09 1.85 -15.51
CA MET A 236 -18.33 0.85 -14.74
C MET A 236 -19.18 -0.38 -14.41
N GLN A 237 -20.44 -0.18 -14.03
CA GLN A 237 -21.39 -1.26 -13.81
C GLN A 237 -21.57 -2.10 -15.08
N ASN A 238 -21.83 -1.47 -16.23
CA ASN A 238 -22.01 -2.17 -17.51
C ASN A 238 -20.76 -2.98 -17.91
N VAL A 239 -19.55 -2.46 -17.67
CA VAL A 239 -18.31 -3.20 -17.93
C VAL A 239 -18.26 -4.47 -17.06
N LEU A 240 -18.53 -4.35 -15.77
CA LEU A 240 -18.55 -5.52 -14.88
C LEU A 240 -19.67 -6.51 -15.26
N GLU A 241 -20.88 -6.04 -15.58
CA GLU A 241 -21.99 -6.89 -16.02
C GLU A 241 -21.67 -7.66 -17.31
N LYS A 242 -20.99 -7.00 -18.27
CA LYS A 242 -20.59 -7.61 -19.54
C LYS A 242 -19.51 -8.67 -19.36
N GLU A 243 -18.50 -8.39 -18.53
CA GLU A 243 -17.39 -9.31 -18.28
C GLU A 243 -17.77 -10.44 -17.31
N ASN A 244 -18.86 -10.23 -16.56
CA ASN A 244 -19.47 -11.17 -15.62
C ASN A 244 -18.47 -11.77 -14.60
N THR A 245 -17.41 -11.01 -14.30
CA THR A 245 -16.34 -11.39 -13.38
C THR A 245 -15.80 -10.14 -12.67
N PRO A 246 -15.28 -10.27 -11.43
CA PRO A 246 -14.61 -9.16 -10.76
C PRO A 246 -13.32 -8.77 -11.48
N LEU A 247 -13.04 -7.48 -11.57
CA LEU A 247 -11.88 -6.95 -12.29
C LEU A 247 -11.07 -5.98 -11.43
N HIS A 248 -9.79 -5.82 -11.75
CA HIS A 248 -8.98 -4.82 -11.10
C HIS A 248 -9.42 -3.40 -11.54
N PHE A 249 -9.36 -2.41 -10.66
CA PHE A 249 -9.84 -1.05 -10.96
C PHE A 249 -9.17 -0.43 -12.20
N THR A 250 -7.90 -0.77 -12.49
CA THR A 250 -7.19 -0.34 -13.71
C THR A 250 -7.80 -0.96 -14.97
N GLU A 251 -8.17 -2.25 -14.92
CA GLU A 251 -8.80 -2.96 -16.02
C GLU A 251 -10.22 -2.43 -16.26
N ILE A 252 -10.98 -2.20 -15.18
CA ILE A 252 -12.29 -1.54 -15.26
C ILE A 252 -12.16 -0.19 -15.95
N THR A 253 -11.18 0.62 -15.53
CA THR A 253 -10.93 1.95 -16.13
C THR A 253 -10.62 1.84 -17.62
N TYR A 254 -9.70 0.95 -17.99
CA TYR A 254 -9.31 0.73 -19.37
C TYR A 254 -10.51 0.33 -20.23
N LYS A 255 -11.27 -0.68 -19.80
CA LYS A 255 -12.46 -1.16 -20.52
C LYS A 255 -13.55 -0.09 -20.61
N VAL A 256 -13.74 0.73 -19.58
CA VAL A 256 -14.68 1.86 -19.63
C VAL A 256 -14.26 2.86 -20.70
N ASN A 257 -12.98 3.27 -20.73
CA ASN A 257 -12.48 4.22 -21.72
C ASN A 257 -12.48 3.64 -23.15
N GLU A 258 -12.22 2.34 -23.29
CA GLU A 258 -12.27 1.64 -24.57
C GLU A 258 -13.71 1.56 -25.11
N GLN A 259 -14.67 1.18 -24.26
CA GLN A 259 -16.07 0.95 -24.66
C GLN A 259 -16.87 2.24 -24.82
N TYR A 260 -16.57 3.27 -24.02
CA TYR A 260 -17.30 4.54 -24.00
C TYR A 260 -16.37 5.69 -24.38
N LYS A 261 -15.85 5.65 -25.62
CA LYS A 261 -15.07 6.74 -26.21
C LYS A 261 -15.90 8.04 -26.21
N ASN A 262 -15.75 8.82 -25.15
CA ASN A 262 -16.33 10.15 -24.99
C ASN A 262 -15.25 11.21 -25.26
N GLU A 263 -15.62 12.49 -25.26
CA GLU A 263 -14.64 13.60 -25.35
C GLU A 263 -13.61 13.60 -24.21
N LYS A 264 -13.86 12.90 -23.09
CA LYS A 264 -12.93 12.76 -21.95
C LYS A 264 -12.99 11.37 -21.34
N ASP A 265 -11.81 10.77 -21.21
CA ASP A 265 -11.58 9.52 -20.50
C ASP A 265 -11.74 9.70 -18.99
N ILE A 266 -12.18 8.64 -18.30
CA ILE A 266 -12.09 8.57 -16.85
C ILE A 266 -10.66 8.24 -16.43
N ASP A 267 -10.12 9.08 -15.56
CA ASP A 267 -8.85 8.84 -14.90
C ASP A 267 -8.95 7.63 -13.94
N VAL A 268 -7.89 6.83 -13.88
CA VAL A 268 -7.81 5.60 -13.06
C VAL A 268 -8.09 5.89 -11.59
N ARG A 269 -7.60 7.01 -11.05
CA ARG A 269 -7.84 7.35 -9.64
C ARG A 269 -9.29 7.76 -9.41
N ARG A 270 -9.89 8.47 -10.38
CA ARG A 270 -11.32 8.80 -10.31
C ARG A 270 -12.17 7.55 -10.35
N ALA A 271 -11.88 6.61 -11.24
CA ALA A 271 -12.57 5.32 -11.32
C ALA A 271 -12.45 4.56 -9.99
N HIS A 272 -11.23 4.44 -9.44
CA HIS A 272 -11.01 3.79 -8.16
C HIS A 272 -11.78 4.47 -7.01
N SER A 273 -11.75 5.80 -6.92
CA SER A 273 -12.52 6.55 -5.92
C SER A 273 -14.03 6.32 -6.04
N LEU A 274 -14.56 6.20 -7.26
CA LEU A 274 -15.97 5.92 -7.49
C LEU A 274 -16.35 4.48 -7.13
N LEU A 275 -15.47 3.52 -7.41
CA LEU A 275 -15.63 2.12 -6.99
C LEU A 275 -15.71 1.99 -5.47
N ILE A 276 -14.86 2.73 -4.74
CA ILE A 276 -14.88 2.76 -3.26
C ILE A 276 -16.18 3.37 -2.74
N GLN A 277 -16.58 4.53 -3.27
CA GLN A 277 -17.68 5.32 -2.71
C GLN A 277 -19.06 4.77 -3.06
N SER A 278 -19.25 4.27 -4.28
CA SER A 278 -20.57 3.88 -4.78
C SER A 278 -21.10 2.62 -4.06
N PRO A 279 -22.39 2.58 -3.67
CA PRO A 279 -22.95 1.44 -2.95
C PRO A 279 -23.13 0.18 -3.80
N ILE A 280 -23.06 0.29 -5.13
CA ILE A 280 -23.29 -0.86 -6.03
C ILE A 280 -22.04 -1.73 -6.24
N PHE A 281 -20.85 -1.21 -5.90
CA PHE A 281 -19.59 -1.93 -6.02
C PHE A 281 -19.11 -2.40 -4.66
N ALA A 282 -18.43 -3.53 -4.65
CA ALA A 282 -17.79 -4.08 -3.47
C ALA A 282 -16.42 -4.69 -3.81
N HIS A 283 -15.47 -4.49 -2.90
CA HIS A 283 -14.15 -5.08 -2.96
C HIS A 283 -14.22 -6.58 -2.67
N VAL A 284 -13.66 -7.40 -3.56
CA VAL A 284 -13.81 -8.87 -3.49
C VAL A 284 -12.81 -9.56 -2.56
N GLY A 285 -11.93 -8.81 -1.89
CA GLY A 285 -10.90 -9.36 -1.00
C GLY A 285 -9.52 -9.52 -1.64
N VAL A 286 -9.41 -9.38 -2.96
CA VAL A 286 -8.13 -9.27 -3.69
C VAL A 286 -7.82 -7.80 -3.94
N LYS A 287 -6.60 -7.35 -3.64
CA LYS A 287 -6.19 -5.93 -3.68
C LYS A 287 -6.60 -5.28 -5.02
N GLY A 288 -7.33 -4.16 -4.93
CA GLY A 288 -7.77 -3.39 -6.10
C GLY A 288 -8.83 -4.07 -6.98
N THR A 289 -9.30 -5.26 -6.64
CA THR A 289 -10.33 -5.99 -7.41
C THR A 289 -11.73 -5.69 -6.88
N TYR A 290 -12.63 -5.35 -7.80
CA TYR A 290 -14.02 -4.98 -7.50
C TYR A 290 -15.01 -5.81 -8.31
N GLY A 291 -16.17 -6.05 -7.71
CA GLY A 291 -17.33 -6.63 -8.37
C GLY A 291 -18.62 -5.95 -7.91
N LEU A 292 -19.76 -6.47 -8.36
CA LEU A 292 -21.07 -5.89 -8.05
C LEU A 292 -21.67 -6.49 -6.78
N VAL A 293 -22.36 -5.65 -6.01
CA VAL A 293 -23.07 -6.09 -4.80
C VAL A 293 -24.20 -7.08 -5.12
N ASN A 294 -24.86 -6.92 -6.27
CA ASN A 294 -25.92 -7.83 -6.72
C ASN A 294 -25.41 -9.24 -7.07
N TRP A 295 -24.10 -9.44 -7.25
CA TRP A 295 -23.47 -10.77 -7.36
C TRP A 295 -23.33 -11.48 -6.01
N GLY A 296 -23.86 -10.89 -4.93
CA GLY A 296 -23.71 -11.40 -3.57
C GLY A 296 -22.42 -10.93 -2.89
N ILE A 297 -21.64 -10.03 -3.50
CA ILE A 297 -20.43 -9.49 -2.88
C ILE A 297 -20.84 -8.44 -1.83
N ARG A 298 -20.39 -8.61 -0.60
CA ARG A 298 -20.71 -7.68 0.51
C ARG A 298 -19.73 -6.50 0.52
N LYS A 299 -20.23 -5.28 0.77
CA LYS A 299 -19.39 -4.06 0.81
C LYS A 299 -18.57 -3.96 2.09
N GLU A 300 -19.07 -4.55 3.17
CA GLU A 300 -18.43 -4.57 4.48
C GLU A 300 -17.04 -5.21 4.43
N SER A 301 -16.16 -4.80 5.35
CA SER A 301 -14.83 -5.41 5.43
C SER A 301 -14.92 -6.87 5.87
N SER A 302 -13.94 -7.68 5.52
CA SER A 302 -13.88 -9.08 5.96
C SER A 302 -13.90 -9.20 7.49
N VAL A 303 -13.37 -8.21 8.22
CA VAL A 303 -13.46 -8.14 9.70
C VAL A 303 -14.91 -8.08 10.17
N VAL A 304 -15.73 -7.24 9.53
CA VAL A 304 -17.15 -7.10 9.88
C VAL A 304 -17.92 -8.38 9.54
N LEU A 305 -17.61 -9.04 8.42
CA LEU A 305 -18.25 -10.31 8.05
C LEU A 305 -17.90 -11.44 9.03
N VAL A 306 -16.65 -11.49 9.52
CA VAL A 306 -16.25 -12.42 10.58
C VAL A 306 -17.02 -12.14 11.87
N GLU A 307 -17.12 -10.88 12.27
CA GLU A 307 -17.87 -10.46 13.45
C GLU A 307 -19.35 -10.85 13.34
N GLU A 308 -19.98 -10.58 12.19
CA GLU A 308 -21.36 -10.97 11.88
C GLU A 308 -21.55 -12.49 11.98
N CYS A 309 -20.60 -13.28 11.46
CA CYS A 309 -20.64 -14.74 11.51
C CYS A 309 -20.70 -15.26 12.95
N ILE A 310 -19.79 -14.80 13.81
CA ILE A 310 -19.72 -15.26 15.20
C ILE A 310 -20.94 -14.77 15.99
N LYS A 311 -21.40 -13.52 15.77
CA LYS A 311 -22.63 -13.01 16.41
C LYS A 311 -23.85 -13.83 16.03
N LYS A 312 -24.00 -14.18 14.75
CA LYS A 312 -25.12 -15.00 14.26
C LYS A 312 -25.09 -16.42 14.81
N ALA A 313 -23.92 -17.00 15.00
CA ALA A 313 -23.80 -18.30 15.64
C ALA A 313 -24.23 -18.25 17.11
N GLY A 314 -23.98 -17.13 17.81
CA GLY A 314 -24.32 -16.96 19.23
C GLY A 314 -23.37 -17.69 20.19
N PHE A 315 -22.38 -18.41 19.66
CA PHE A 315 -21.33 -19.09 20.40
C PHE A 315 -20.02 -19.07 19.60
N PRO A 316 -18.88 -19.34 20.24
CA PRO A 316 -17.59 -19.42 19.56
C PRO A 316 -17.58 -20.53 18.49
N ILE A 317 -17.11 -20.20 17.28
CA ILE A 317 -17.16 -21.09 16.12
C ILE A 317 -15.78 -21.33 15.51
N HIS A 318 -15.62 -22.48 14.85
CA HIS A 318 -14.35 -22.86 14.26
C HIS A 318 -14.02 -22.02 13.02
N TRP A 319 -12.74 -21.68 12.82
CA TRP A 319 -12.29 -20.80 11.73
C TRP A 319 -12.68 -21.31 10.33
N THR A 320 -12.90 -22.60 10.13
CA THR A 320 -13.39 -23.13 8.84
C THR A 320 -14.83 -22.71 8.56
N GLN A 321 -15.69 -22.66 9.59
CA GLN A 321 -17.06 -22.19 9.45
C GLN A 321 -17.08 -20.69 9.13
N ILE A 322 -16.18 -19.94 9.78
CA ILE A 322 -15.98 -18.51 9.50
C ILE A 322 -15.46 -18.31 8.08
N LEU A 323 -14.46 -19.09 7.65
CA LEU A 323 -13.94 -19.06 6.28
C LEU A 323 -15.03 -19.34 5.26
N ASN A 324 -15.84 -20.38 5.48
CA ASN A 324 -16.96 -20.71 4.61
C ASN A 324 -18.00 -19.60 4.59
N TYR A 325 -18.24 -18.92 5.71
CA TYR A 325 -19.18 -17.80 5.77
C TYR A 325 -18.67 -16.58 4.99
N VAL A 326 -17.44 -16.14 5.24
CA VAL A 326 -16.84 -15.00 4.54
C VAL A 326 -16.67 -15.31 3.06
N GLY A 327 -16.28 -16.55 2.73
CA GLY A 327 -16.12 -17.05 1.37
C GLY A 327 -17.38 -17.01 0.51
N LYS A 328 -18.57 -16.98 1.12
CA LYS A 328 -19.84 -16.76 0.39
C LYS A 328 -19.95 -15.36 -0.22
N TYR A 329 -19.21 -14.38 0.33
CA TYR A 329 -19.36 -12.97 -0.03
C TYR A 329 -18.08 -12.35 -0.57
N LYS A 330 -16.91 -12.89 -0.23
CA LYS A 330 -15.60 -12.37 -0.66
C LYS A 330 -14.62 -13.50 -0.93
N SER A 331 -13.79 -13.31 -1.95
CA SER A 331 -12.60 -14.13 -2.14
C SER A 331 -11.66 -13.90 -0.96
N THR A 332 -11.44 -14.95 -0.17
CA THR A 332 -10.59 -14.89 0.99
C THR A 332 -9.87 -16.21 1.17
N SER A 333 -8.60 -16.15 1.53
CA SER A 333 -7.82 -17.33 1.86
C SER A 333 -8.02 -17.73 3.33
N LYS A 334 -7.73 -18.99 3.63
CA LYS A 334 -7.57 -19.50 5.01
C LYS A 334 -6.66 -18.60 5.84
N ALA A 335 -5.56 -18.14 5.24
CA ALA A 335 -4.60 -17.28 5.90
C ALA A 335 -5.18 -15.91 6.25
N ASN A 336 -5.91 -15.29 5.31
CA ASN A 336 -6.53 -13.98 5.54
C ASN A 336 -7.58 -14.03 6.67
N VAL A 337 -8.45 -15.05 6.69
CA VAL A 337 -9.46 -15.21 7.76
C VAL A 337 -8.80 -15.42 9.12
N ARG A 338 -7.73 -16.22 9.19
CA ARG A 338 -6.96 -16.38 10.44
C ARG A 338 -6.28 -15.09 10.87
N ALA A 339 -5.66 -14.36 9.95
CA ALA A 339 -5.06 -13.07 10.25
C ALA A 339 -6.09 -12.07 10.81
N ILE A 340 -7.32 -12.04 10.28
CA ILE A 340 -8.40 -11.20 10.82
C ILE A 340 -8.79 -11.62 12.24
N LEU A 341 -8.95 -12.93 12.46
CA LEU A 341 -9.33 -13.49 13.76
C LEU A 341 -8.26 -13.19 14.82
N ASP A 342 -6.99 -13.31 14.46
CA ASP A 342 -5.88 -13.17 15.39
C ASP A 342 -5.45 -11.71 15.62
N ASN A 343 -5.62 -10.82 14.62
CA ASN A 343 -5.05 -9.46 14.66
C ASN A 343 -6.04 -8.32 14.85
N SER A 344 -7.34 -8.53 14.65
CA SER A 344 -8.32 -7.43 14.74
C SER A 344 -8.52 -6.91 16.16
N GLY A 345 -8.04 -7.64 17.18
CA GLY A 345 -8.27 -7.34 18.60
C GLY A 345 -9.71 -7.54 19.07
N LYS A 346 -10.62 -7.90 18.15
CA LYS A 346 -12.06 -8.08 18.37
C LYS A 346 -12.47 -9.52 18.69
N PHE A 347 -11.60 -10.49 18.40
CA PHE A 347 -11.89 -11.91 18.58
C PHE A 347 -10.94 -12.52 19.59
N VAL A 348 -11.38 -13.62 20.20
CA VAL A 348 -10.61 -14.39 21.17
C VAL A 348 -10.54 -15.84 20.71
N HIS A 349 -9.34 -16.41 20.71
CA HIS A 349 -9.12 -17.83 20.44
C HIS A 349 -9.40 -18.63 21.72
N ILE A 350 -10.27 -19.63 21.62
CA ILE A 350 -10.75 -20.40 22.78
C ILE A 350 -10.08 -21.79 22.85
N GLY A 351 -9.52 -22.25 21.74
CA GLY A 351 -8.89 -23.58 21.62
C GLY A 351 -9.29 -24.28 20.35
N GLU A 352 -8.46 -25.20 19.85
CA GLU A 352 -8.77 -26.08 18.70
C GLU A 352 -9.24 -25.37 17.41
N GLY A 353 -8.86 -24.10 17.24
CA GLY A 353 -9.26 -23.30 16.07
C GLY A 353 -10.64 -22.65 16.19
N VAL A 354 -11.22 -22.65 17.40
CA VAL A 354 -12.48 -22.00 17.74
C VAL A 354 -12.23 -20.56 18.19
N TYR A 355 -13.05 -19.66 17.68
CA TYR A 355 -12.97 -18.22 17.94
C TYR A 355 -14.30 -17.66 18.40
N GLY A 356 -14.25 -16.84 19.46
CA GLY A 356 -15.38 -16.06 19.97
C GLY A 356 -15.15 -14.56 19.78
N ILE A 357 -16.16 -13.75 20.12
CA ILE A 357 -16.00 -12.30 20.20
C ILE A 357 -15.40 -11.96 21.56
N LYS A 358 -14.43 -11.06 21.55
CA LYS A 358 -13.86 -10.51 22.78
C LYS A 358 -14.89 -9.56 23.38
N ASN A 359 -15.52 -9.96 24.48
CA ASN A 359 -16.38 -9.06 25.25
C ASN A 359 -15.50 -7.97 25.87
N SER A 360 -15.84 -6.71 25.58
CA SER A 360 -15.16 -5.51 26.07
C SER A 360 -15.25 -5.38 27.59
#